data_AF-A0A0F9I0E1-F1
#
_entry.id   AF-A0A0F9I0E1-F1
#
_cell.length_a   1.000
_cell.length_b   1.000
_cell.length_c   1.000
_cell.angle_alpha   90.00
_cell.angle_beta   90.00
_cell.angle_gamma   90.00
#
_symmetry.space_group_name_H-M   'P 1'
#
loop_
_entity.id
_entity.type
_entity.pdbx_description
1 polymer ?
#
loop_
_entity_poly.entity_id
_entity_poly.type
_entity_poly.pdbx_seq_one_letter_code
_entity_poly.pdbx_strand_id
1 'polypeptide(L)'
;MSIPQWLREIYEKGKSEGQWSSIEDMAREYRFKNSTLDRWMTGQRNPEVISCLKLARAFGEDPDRVLDMAGHDGEARDLLQIS
;
A
#
# COMPACT_ATOMS: atom_id res chain seq x y z
N MET A 1 4.40 -11.78 3.75
CA MET A 1 3.33 -11.28 2.85
C MET A 1 3.94 -10.18 2.00
N SER A 2 3.57 -10.03 0.73
CA SER A 2 4.08 -8.96 -0.15
C SER A 2 3.07 -7.84 -0.34
N ILE A 3 3.52 -6.65 -0.77
CA ILE A 3 2.62 -5.52 -1.10
C ILE A 3 1.48 -5.92 -2.06
N PRO A 4 1.73 -6.63 -3.19
CA PRO A 4 0.67 -7.08 -4.07
C PRO A 4 -0.40 -7.93 -3.38
N GLN A 5 0.01 -8.84 -2.48
CA GLN A 5 -0.91 -9.70 -1.74
C GLN A 5 -1.72 -8.91 -0.72
N TRP A 6 -1.03 -8.08 0.07
CA TRP A 6 -1.65 -7.25 1.11
C TRP A 6 -2.70 -6.28 0.55
N LEU A 7 -2.40 -5.59 -0.55
CA LEU A 7 -3.35 -4.67 -1.18
C LEU A 7 -4.59 -5.40 -1.74
N ARG A 8 -4.41 -6.62 -2.27
CA ARG A 8 -5.54 -7.44 -2.74
C ARG A 8 -6.41 -7.91 -1.58
N GLU A 9 -5.82 -8.32 -0.46
CA GLU A 9 -6.58 -8.72 0.73
C GLU A 9 -7.42 -7.56 1.27
N ILE A 10 -6.86 -6.34 1.34
CA ILE A 10 -7.61 -5.13 1.70
C ILE A 10 -8.77 -4.90 0.73
N TYR A 11 -8.49 -4.94 -0.58
CA TYR A 11 -9.50 -4.70 -1.61
C TYR A 11 -10.65 -5.72 -1.55
N GLU A 12 -10.34 -7.01 -1.46
CA GLU A 12 -11.36 -8.06 -1.40
C GLU A 12 -12.20 -7.97 -0.12
N LYS A 13 -11.58 -7.61 1.01
CA LYS A 13 -12.31 -7.34 2.25
C LYS A 13 -13.28 -6.17 2.07
N GLY A 14 -12.79 -5.01 1.65
CA GLY A 14 -13.64 -3.83 1.44
C GLY A 14 -14.73 -4.07 0.40
N LYS A 15 -14.45 -4.84 -0.65
CA LYS A 15 -15.44 -5.26 -1.64
C LYS A 15 -16.53 -6.15 -1.01
N SER A 16 -16.16 -7.11 -0.17
CA SER A 16 -17.11 -7.98 0.53
C SER A 16 -18.00 -7.22 1.52
N GLU A 17 -17.49 -6.12 2.07
CA GLU A 17 -18.20 -5.21 2.99
C GLU A 17 -19.01 -4.13 2.25
N GLY A 18 -18.93 -4.09 0.91
CA GLY A 18 -19.62 -3.10 0.07
C GLY A 18 -18.99 -1.71 0.07
N GLN A 19 -17.76 -1.57 0.57
CA GLN A 19 -17.01 -0.30 0.59
C GLN A 19 -16.55 0.12 -0.80
N TRP A 20 -16.09 -0.83 -1.63
CA TRP A 20 -15.60 -0.58 -2.98
C TRP A 20 -16.21 -1.54 -4.00
N SER A 21 -16.56 -1.02 -5.17
CA SER A 21 -17.00 -1.85 -6.30
C SER A 21 -15.86 -2.15 -7.28
N SER A 22 -14.81 -1.33 -7.25
CA SER A 22 -13.65 -1.39 -8.14
C SER A 22 -12.38 -0.89 -7.45
N ILE A 23 -11.23 -1.24 -8.03
CA ILE A 23 -9.91 -0.73 -7.63
C ILE A 23 -9.85 0.80 -7.74
N GLU A 24 -10.57 1.37 -8.72
CA GLU A 24 -10.66 2.81 -8.92
C GLU A 24 -11.31 3.53 -7.75
N ASP A 25 -12.32 2.91 -7.14
CA ASP A 25 -12.99 3.46 -5.97
C ASP A 25 -12.03 3.53 -4.78
N MET A 26 -11.32 2.43 -4.51
CA MET A 26 -10.28 2.35 -3.47
C MET A 26 -9.16 3.37 -3.72
N ALA A 27 -8.65 3.45 -4.95
CA ALA A 27 -7.62 4.42 -5.31
C ALA A 27 -8.09 5.87 -5.09
N ARG A 28 -9.33 6.18 -5.45
CA ARG A 28 -9.93 7.50 -5.29
C ARG A 28 -10.09 7.89 -3.83
N GLU A 29 -10.58 6.97 -3.00
CA GLU A 29 -10.78 7.18 -1.57
C GLU A 29 -9.47 7.57 -0.88
N TYR A 30 -8.39 6.83 -1.15
CA TYR A 30 -7.07 7.07 -0.57
C TYR A 30 -6.19 8.00 -1.39
N ARG A 31 -6.73 8.64 -2.43
CA ARG A 31 -6.05 9.63 -3.29
C ARG A 31 -4.79 9.11 -3.96
N PHE A 32 -4.76 7.83 -4.31
CA PHE A 32 -3.76 7.27 -5.19
C PHE A 32 -4.15 7.45 -6.66
N LYS A 33 -3.16 7.58 -7.54
CA LYS A 33 -3.42 7.43 -8.98
C LYS A 33 -3.82 5.98 -9.24
N ASN A 34 -4.93 5.78 -9.95
CA ASN A 34 -5.43 4.44 -10.29
C ASN A 34 -4.32 3.55 -10.90
N SER A 35 -3.61 4.06 -11.91
CA SER A 35 -2.50 3.33 -12.56
C SER A 35 -1.31 3.04 -11.65
N THR A 36 -1.11 3.81 -10.58
CA THR A 36 -0.07 3.53 -9.59
C THR A 36 -0.48 2.39 -8.68
N LEU A 37 -1.70 2.42 -8.15
CA LEU A 37 -2.21 1.38 -7.25
C LEU A 37 -2.34 0.04 -7.99
N ASP A 38 -2.81 0.05 -9.24
CA ASP A 38 -2.90 -1.13 -10.10
C ASP A 38 -1.53 -1.79 -10.32
N ARG A 39 -0.49 -1.00 -10.63
CA ARG A 39 0.88 -1.51 -10.80
C ARG A 39 1.44 -2.14 -9.52
N TRP A 40 1.09 -1.60 -8.35
CA TRP A 40 1.49 -2.17 -7.07
C TRP A 40 0.75 -3.47 -6.77
N MET A 41 -0.55 -3.55 -7.02
CA MET A 41 -1.34 -4.77 -6.79
C MET A 41 -1.01 -5.91 -7.74
N THR A 42 -0.66 -5.60 -8.98
CA THR A 42 -0.25 -6.60 -9.98
C THR A 42 1.21 -7.01 -9.82
N GLY A 43 1.99 -6.30 -8.99
CA GLY A 43 3.42 -6.54 -8.81
C GLY A 43 4.28 -6.06 -9.98
N GLN A 44 3.70 -5.31 -10.92
CA GLN A 44 4.46 -4.70 -12.03
C GLN A 44 5.47 -3.65 -11.54
N ARG A 45 5.19 -3.02 -10.39
CA ARG A 45 6.10 -2.09 -9.72
C ARG A 45 5.97 -2.25 -8.21
N ASN A 46 7.08 -2.10 -7.50
CA ASN A 46 7.09 -2.03 -6.05
C ASN A 46 6.96 -0.55 -5.59
N PRO A 47 6.19 -0.21 -4.53
CA PRO A 47 6.22 1.14 -3.98
C PRO A 47 7.60 1.51 -3.44
N GLU A 48 7.99 2.75 -3.65
CA GLU A 48 9.18 3.35 -3.01
C GLU A 48 8.88 3.67 -1.53
N VAL A 49 9.91 3.94 -0.74
CA VAL A 49 9.79 4.22 0.71
C VAL A 49 8.71 5.25 1.03
N ILE A 50 8.73 6.42 0.37
CA ILE A 50 7.70 7.47 0.59
C ILE A 50 6.29 6.99 0.24
N SER A 51 6.16 6.09 -0.75
CA SER A 51 4.88 5.50 -1.11
C SER A 51 4.43 4.48 -0.06
N CYS A 52 5.35 3.71 0.53
CA CYS A 52 5.07 2.80 1.64
C CYS A 52 4.54 3.56 2.86
N LEU A 53 5.14 4.70 3.22
CA LEU A 53 4.65 5.54 4.32
C LEU A 53 3.24 6.08 4.06
N LYS A 54 2.94 6.45 2.80
CA LYS A 54 1.59 6.87 2.40
C LYS A 54 0.59 5.73 2.48
N LEU A 55 0.97 4.53 2.05
CA LEU A 55 0.14 3.32 2.17
C LEU A 55 -0.14 2.99 3.64
N ALA A 56 0.88 2.97 4.49
CA ALA A 56 0.77 2.75 5.92
C ALA A 56 -0.23 3.72 6.55
N ARG A 57 -0.07 5.03 6.29
CA ARG A 57 -1.00 6.05 6.77
C ARG A 57 -2.42 5.89 6.23
N ALA A 58 -2.58 5.57 4.94
CA ALA A 58 -3.87 5.44 4.29
C ALA A 58 -4.69 4.27 4.87
N PHE A 59 -4.03 3.13 5.09
CA PHE A 59 -4.66 1.90 5.54
C PHE A 59 -4.57 1.65 7.05
N GLY A 60 -3.96 2.56 7.80
CA GLY A 60 -3.78 2.41 9.25
C GLY A 60 -2.84 1.28 9.64
N GLU A 61 -1.87 0.95 8.78
CA GLU A 61 -0.90 -0.12 8.97
C GLU A 61 0.42 0.42 9.53
N ASP A 62 1.19 -0.43 10.19
CA ASP A 62 2.52 -0.09 10.70
C ASP A 62 3.49 0.24 9.52
N PRO A 63 4.10 1.44 9.47
CA PRO A 63 5.08 1.80 8.44
C PRO A 63 6.21 0.80 8.28
N ASP A 64 6.77 0.26 9.37
CA ASP A 64 7.86 -0.70 9.33
C ASP A 64 7.42 -1.97 8.60
N ARG A 65 6.22 -2.46 8.93
CA ARG A 65 5.65 -3.63 8.28
C ARG A 65 5.43 -3.40 6.77
N VAL A 66 4.95 -2.22 6.37
CA VAL A 66 4.75 -1.93 4.93
C VAL A 66 6.10 -1.84 4.20
N LEU A 67 7.12 -1.28 4.84
CA LEU A 67 8.48 -1.21 4.29
C LEU A 67 9.11 -2.60 4.15
N ASP A 68 8.96 -3.47 5.15
CA ASP A 68 9.38 -4.86 5.11
C ASP A 68 8.65 -5.64 4.01
N MET A 69 7.33 -5.47 3.87
CA MET A 69 6.54 -6.09 2.78
C MET A 69 7.01 -5.65 1.39
N ALA A 70 7.60 -4.46 1.29
CA ALA A 70 8.19 -3.91 0.08
C ALA A 70 9.70 -4.21 -0.06
N GLY A 71 10.36 -4.86 0.92
CA GLY A 71 11.79 -5.15 0.87
C GLY A 71 12.69 -3.92 1.01
N HIS A 72 12.28 -2.95 1.83
CA HIS A 72 13.06 -1.75 2.18
C HIS A 72 13.76 -1.86 3.55
N ASP A 73 13.97 -3.09 4.01
CA ASP A 73 14.43 -3.52 5.34
C ASP A 73 15.80 -2.93 5.79
N GLY A 74 16.54 -2.27 4.89
CA GLY A 74 17.77 -1.51 5.18
C GLY A 74 17.66 0.02 5.11
N GLU A 75 16.85 0.59 4.20
CA GLU A 75 16.75 2.05 3.98
C GLU A 75 15.71 2.72 4.88
N ALA A 76 14.74 1.96 5.39
CA ALA A 76 13.62 2.46 6.19
C ALA A 76 14.00 3.02 7.56
N ARG A 77 14.96 2.37 8.25
CA ARG A 77 15.35 2.71 9.62
C ARG A 77 15.92 4.13 9.76
N ASP A 78 16.63 4.59 8.74
CA ASP A 78 17.24 5.92 8.75
C ASP A 78 16.21 7.04 8.55
N LEU A 79 15.10 6.77 7.85
CA LEU A 79 14.06 7.76 7.56
C LEU A 79 13.03 7.90 8.69
N LEU A 80 12.78 6.82 9.46
CA LEU A 80 11.84 6.82 10.58
C LEU A 80 12.44 7.37 11.88
N GLN A 81 13.77 7.47 11.99
CA GLN A 81 14.45 8.07 13.15
C GLN A 81 14.51 9.60 13.13
N ILE A 82 14.09 10.24 12.03
CA ILE A 82 14.19 11.71 11.83
C ILE A 82 12.81 12.41 11.98
N SER A 83 11.72 11.67 12.24
CA SER A 83 10.35 12.20 12.35
C SER A 83 9.82 12.31 13.77
#